data_AF-A0A258BGF0-F1
#
_entry.id   AF-A0A258BGF0-F1
#
_cell.length_a   1.000
_cell.length_b   1.000
_cell.length_c   1.000
_cell.angle_alpha   90.00
_cell.angle_beta   90.00
_cell.angle_gamma   90.00
#
_symmetry.space_group_name_H-M   'P 1'
#
loop_
_entity.id
_entity.type
_entity.pdbx_description
1 polymer ?
#
loop_
_entity_poly.entity_id
_entity_poly.type
_entity_poly.pdbx_seq_one_letter_code
_entity_poly.pdbx_strand_id
1 'polypeptide(L)'
;MTTKSSVRALLGTSALALAASLFPAVAQVDADQEARLTTVTVTAQKVEENLQDVPISVTTVAAEKLDVLKSSGADVRFLSARVPSVIAESSFGRAFPRFYIRGIGNTDFDLNASQPVSLVYDDVPYESPILKGFPVFDRDKIEVLRGPQGTLFGRNTPGGIIKFDSAKPTYEQEGYVRAAYGNYNTRDLEGAVNLPVFKDELAVRLSGLYQERDPYVDNGYTGEKDRYEGFKEIAGRGQILFTPHDTGFSALLNFHARSNDGDARL
;
A
#
# COMPACT_ATOMS: atom_id res chain seq x y z
N MET A 1 4.50 -12.26 -73.90
CA MET A 1 4.49 -10.98 -73.17
C MET A 1 4.40 -11.27 -71.68
N THR A 2 5.48 -10.93 -70.95
CA THR A 2 5.53 -10.43 -69.56
C THR A 2 4.89 -11.18 -68.38
N THR A 3 5.73 -12.03 -67.79
CA THR A 3 6.17 -12.20 -66.38
C THR A 3 5.76 -11.22 -65.25
N LYS A 4 5.79 -11.78 -64.00
CA LYS A 4 5.92 -11.20 -62.61
C LYS A 4 4.58 -11.03 -61.86
N SER A 5 4.42 -11.34 -60.56
CA SER A 5 5.33 -11.50 -59.42
C SER A 5 4.56 -12.13 -58.24
N SER A 6 5.04 -13.24 -57.68
CA SER A 6 4.48 -13.85 -56.45
C SER A 6 5.59 -14.42 -55.58
N VAL A 7 6.49 -13.55 -55.08
CA VAL A 7 7.54 -13.93 -54.11
C VAL A 7 7.84 -12.73 -53.20
N ARG A 8 7.03 -12.49 -52.16
CA ARG A 8 7.40 -11.54 -51.07
C ARG A 8 6.93 -11.90 -49.65
N ALA A 9 6.31 -13.05 -49.41
CA ALA A 9 5.71 -13.35 -48.10
C ALA A 9 6.50 -14.34 -47.20
N LEU A 10 7.67 -14.83 -47.62
CA LEU A 10 8.38 -15.92 -46.90
C LEU A 10 9.68 -15.51 -46.18
N LEU A 11 10.03 -14.21 -46.16
CA LEU A 11 11.25 -13.71 -45.52
C LEU A 11 11.03 -13.11 -44.12
N GLY A 12 9.79 -12.98 -43.65
CA GLY A 12 9.47 -12.35 -42.36
C GLY A 12 9.54 -13.27 -41.14
N THR A 13 9.47 -14.60 -41.33
CA THR A 13 9.35 -15.57 -40.22
C THR A 13 10.69 -16.09 -39.69
N SER A 14 11.79 -15.94 -40.43
CA SER A 14 13.12 -16.39 -39.95
C SER A 14 13.85 -15.37 -39.06
N ALA A 15 13.41 -14.11 -39.02
CA ALA A 15 14.06 -13.08 -38.19
C ALA A 15 13.63 -13.14 -36.70
N LEU A 16 12.44 -13.68 -36.40
CA LEU A 16 11.97 -13.82 -35.01
C LEU A 16 12.56 -15.03 -34.28
N ALA A 17 13.04 -16.05 -35.02
CA ALA A 17 13.63 -17.26 -34.43
C ALA A 17 15.11 -17.07 -34.03
N LEU A 18 15.81 -16.10 -34.61
CA LEU A 18 17.23 -15.83 -34.32
C LEU A 18 17.45 -14.87 -33.14
N ALA A 19 16.39 -14.25 -32.62
CA ALA A 19 16.44 -13.40 -31.43
C ALA A 19 16.25 -14.18 -30.12
N ALA A 20 15.82 -15.45 -30.18
CA ALA A 20 15.57 -16.29 -29.01
C ALA A 20 16.83 -17.03 -28.49
N SER A 21 17.97 -16.95 -29.19
CA SER A 21 19.22 -17.65 -28.85
C SER A 21 20.26 -16.77 -28.13
N LEU A 22 19.90 -15.57 -27.68
CA LEU A 22 20.79 -14.63 -26.99
C LEU A 22 20.51 -14.47 -25.49
N PHE A 23 19.68 -15.34 -24.89
CA PHE A 23 19.52 -15.32 -23.44
C PHE A 23 20.77 -15.90 -22.77
N PRO A 24 21.48 -15.13 -21.92
CA PRO A 24 22.56 -15.69 -21.11
C PRO A 24 21.97 -16.75 -20.18
N ALA A 25 22.68 -17.87 -20.06
CA ALA A 25 22.37 -18.91 -19.10
C ALA A 25 22.25 -18.29 -17.70
N VAL A 26 21.07 -18.39 -17.10
CA VAL A 26 20.82 -17.96 -15.73
C VAL A 26 21.70 -18.85 -14.85
N ALA A 27 22.77 -18.25 -14.31
CA ALA A 27 23.64 -18.88 -13.35
C ALA A 27 22.78 -19.33 -12.16
N GLN A 28 23.00 -20.58 -11.76
CA GLN A 28 22.41 -21.21 -10.60
C GLN A 28 22.77 -20.37 -9.37
N VAL A 29 21.79 -19.67 -8.81
CA VAL A 29 21.97 -18.85 -7.62
C VAL A 29 22.34 -19.79 -6.48
N ASP A 30 23.48 -19.55 -5.85
CA ASP A 30 23.96 -20.24 -4.66
C ASP A 30 22.84 -20.32 -3.62
N ALA A 31 22.40 -21.55 -3.35
CA ALA A 31 21.44 -21.87 -2.30
C ALA A 31 22.16 -22.05 -0.95
N ASP A 32 23.01 -21.07 -0.60
CA ASP A 32 23.80 -21.09 0.64
C ASP A 32 23.63 -19.78 1.43
N GLN A 33 22.43 -19.18 1.36
CA GLN A 33 21.95 -18.34 2.45
C GLN A 33 21.40 -19.24 3.54
N GLU A 34 22.25 -19.50 4.55
CA GLU A 34 21.85 -20.00 5.86
C GLU A 34 20.46 -19.45 6.24
N ALA A 35 19.56 -20.33 6.65
CA ALA A 35 18.25 -20.00 7.19
C ALA A 35 18.37 -19.25 8.53
N ARG A 36 19.00 -18.08 8.53
CA ARG A 36 18.98 -17.12 9.63
C ARG A 36 17.63 -16.42 9.56
N LEU A 37 16.92 -16.44 10.69
CA LEU A 37 15.70 -15.64 10.83
C LEU A 37 16.07 -14.18 10.55
N THR A 38 15.42 -13.59 9.55
CA THR A 38 15.56 -12.16 9.25
C THR A 38 15.19 -11.36 10.49
N THR A 39 16.09 -10.49 10.94
CA THR A 39 15.79 -9.55 12.02
C THR A 39 14.64 -8.66 11.58
N VAL A 40 13.60 -8.60 12.40
CA VAL A 40 12.42 -7.78 12.14
C VAL A 40 12.50 -6.55 13.02
N THR A 41 12.73 -5.39 12.41
CA THR A 41 12.85 -4.12 13.12
C THR A 41 11.54 -3.34 13.08
N VAL A 42 11.16 -2.78 14.23
CA VAL A 42 9.93 -2.01 14.40
C VAL A 42 10.22 -0.65 15.00
N THR A 43 9.29 0.28 14.83
CA THR A 43 9.33 1.64 15.36
C THR A 43 8.23 1.90 16.38
N ALA A 44 7.79 0.83 17.04
CA ALA A 44 6.64 0.82 17.93
C ALA A 44 6.78 1.80 19.12
N GLN A 45 8.02 2.06 19.58
CA GLN A 45 8.32 3.03 20.64
C GLN A 45 8.87 4.36 20.10
N LYS A 46 8.64 4.69 18.82
CA LYS A 46 9.25 5.83 18.10
C LYS A 46 10.78 5.78 17.98
N VAL A 47 11.37 4.63 18.30
CA VAL A 47 12.78 4.31 18.09
C VAL A 47 12.83 2.99 17.33
N GLU A 48 13.81 2.86 16.45
CA GLU A 48 14.04 1.62 15.72
C GLU A 48 14.61 0.55 16.66
N GLU A 49 13.87 -0.54 16.86
CA GLU A 49 14.19 -1.62 17.80
C GLU A 49 13.89 -3.00 17.20
N ASN A 50 14.64 -4.02 17.62
CA ASN A 50 14.33 -5.40 17.27
C ASN A 50 13.00 -5.82 17.92
N LEU A 51 12.12 -6.44 17.15
CA LEU A 51 10.81 -6.91 17.63
C LEU A 51 10.90 -7.82 18.87
N GLN A 52 12.00 -8.55 19.06
CA GLN A 52 12.20 -9.41 20.24
C GLN A 52 12.46 -8.64 21.54
N ASP A 53 12.99 -7.42 21.45
CA ASP A 53 13.35 -6.59 22.59
C ASP A 53 12.22 -5.64 23.00
N VAL A 54 11.21 -5.49 22.14
CA VAL A 54 10.08 -4.58 22.36
C VAL A 54 9.08 -5.21 23.34
N PRO A 55 8.87 -4.63 24.54
CA PRO A 55 8.03 -5.22 25.59
C PRO A 55 6.52 -4.96 25.38
N ILE A 56 6.08 -4.84 24.12
CA ILE A 56 4.69 -4.64 23.75
C ILE A 56 4.29 -5.59 22.62
N SER A 57 2.99 -5.83 22.52
CA SER A 57 2.44 -6.81 21.59
C SER A 57 2.33 -6.21 20.18
N VAL A 58 3.38 -6.37 19.37
CA VAL A 58 3.47 -5.82 18.01
C VAL A 58 3.31 -6.90 16.96
N THR A 59 2.69 -6.57 15.84
CA THR A 59 2.71 -7.37 14.63
C THR A 59 3.09 -6.46 13.47
N THR A 60 4.11 -6.84 12.71
CA THR A 60 4.53 -6.07 11.53
C THR A 60 4.28 -6.84 10.24
N VAL A 61 3.88 -6.11 9.21
CA VAL A 61 3.69 -6.62 7.86
C VAL A 61 4.61 -5.84 6.93
N ALA A 62 5.64 -6.51 6.41
CA ALA A 62 6.63 -5.95 5.50
C ALA A 62 6.08 -5.75 4.08
N ALA A 63 6.66 -4.80 3.34
CA ALA A 63 6.25 -4.39 1.99
C ALA A 63 6.11 -5.57 1.00
N GLU A 64 7.06 -6.51 0.97
CA GLU A 64 7.09 -7.58 -0.04
C GLU A 64 5.89 -8.51 0.09
N LYS A 65 5.42 -8.71 1.33
CA LYS A 65 4.20 -9.50 1.59
C LYS A 65 2.95 -8.69 1.25
N LEU A 66 2.99 -7.37 1.33
CA LEU A 66 1.86 -6.49 1.01
C LEU A 66 1.60 -6.40 -0.49
N ASP A 67 2.63 -6.41 -1.33
CA ASP A 67 2.46 -6.30 -2.79
C ASP A 67 1.67 -7.47 -3.36
N VAL A 68 1.95 -8.68 -2.89
CA VAL A 68 1.19 -9.89 -3.25
C VAL A 68 -0.25 -9.77 -2.74
N LEU A 69 -0.43 -9.32 -1.50
CA LEU A 69 -1.75 -9.25 -0.86
C LEU A 69 -2.65 -8.12 -1.43
N LYS A 70 -2.05 -7.06 -1.99
CA LYS A 70 -2.79 -5.91 -2.54
C LYS A 70 -3.00 -5.98 -4.05
N SER A 71 -2.44 -6.99 -4.72
CA SER A 71 -2.57 -7.22 -6.16
C SER A 71 -4.01 -7.29 -6.70
N SER A 72 -5.02 -7.36 -5.83
CA SER A 72 -6.45 -7.38 -6.19
C SER A 72 -7.23 -6.09 -5.86
N GLY A 73 -6.57 -4.93 -5.70
CA GLY A 73 -7.26 -3.68 -5.36
C GLY A 73 -7.77 -3.62 -3.92
N ALA A 74 -7.07 -4.28 -2.99
CA ALA A 74 -7.48 -4.37 -1.59
C ALA A 74 -7.31 -3.03 -0.85
N ASP A 75 -8.31 -2.68 -0.03
CA ASP A 75 -8.25 -1.56 0.92
C ASP A 75 -7.69 -2.02 2.28
N VAL A 76 -7.60 -1.10 3.25
CA VAL A 76 -7.12 -1.35 4.62
C VAL A 76 -7.74 -2.56 5.32
N ARG A 77 -8.88 -3.09 4.86
CA ARG A 77 -9.54 -4.25 5.48
C ARG A 77 -8.80 -5.57 5.25
N PHE A 78 -7.82 -5.63 4.33
CA PHE A 78 -6.95 -6.81 4.21
C PHE A 78 -6.25 -7.13 5.55
N LEU A 79 -6.07 -6.14 6.43
CA LEU A 79 -5.49 -6.32 7.76
C LEU A 79 -6.24 -7.36 8.59
N SER A 80 -7.56 -7.49 8.45
CA SER A 80 -8.36 -8.51 9.14
C SER A 80 -7.91 -9.94 8.81
N ALA A 81 -7.44 -10.17 7.59
CA ALA A 81 -7.00 -11.48 7.14
C ALA A 81 -5.54 -11.77 7.50
N ARG A 82 -4.75 -10.74 7.84
CA ARG A 82 -3.30 -10.85 7.99
C ARG A 82 -2.79 -10.63 9.40
N VAL A 83 -3.48 -9.81 10.20
CA VAL A 83 -3.04 -9.43 11.54
C VAL A 83 -3.96 -10.10 12.57
N PRO A 84 -3.41 -10.92 13.49
CA PRO A 84 -4.21 -11.55 14.53
C PRO A 84 -4.90 -10.53 15.43
N SER A 85 -6.14 -10.85 15.81
CA SER A 85 -6.95 -10.01 16.69
C SER A 85 -7.24 -8.61 16.14
N VAL A 86 -7.06 -8.37 14.84
CA VAL A 86 -7.53 -7.17 14.15
C VAL A 86 -8.74 -7.53 13.32
N ILE A 87 -9.78 -6.71 13.42
CA ILE A 87 -10.92 -6.74 12.50
C ILE A 87 -11.09 -5.34 11.95
N ALA A 88 -11.24 -5.25 10.64
CA ALA A 88 -11.49 -4.03 9.89
C ALA A 88 -12.75 -4.28 9.04
N GLU A 89 -13.79 -3.50 9.31
CA GLU A 89 -15.08 -3.58 8.64
C GLU A 89 -15.50 -2.18 8.17
N SER A 90 -16.45 -2.09 7.24
CA SER A 90 -17.02 -0.80 6.84
C SER A 90 -18.43 -1.01 6.33
N SER A 91 -19.32 -0.08 6.69
CA SER A 91 -20.68 0.02 6.14
C SER A 91 -20.79 1.08 5.03
N PHE A 92 -19.71 1.82 4.74
CA PHE A 92 -19.66 2.88 3.71
C PHE A 92 -18.55 2.61 2.69
N GLY A 93 -18.46 1.35 2.25
CA GLY A 93 -17.46 0.93 1.28
C GLY A 93 -16.03 1.15 1.75
N ARG A 94 -15.25 1.91 0.97
CA ARG A 94 -13.83 2.18 1.25
C ARG A 94 -13.59 3.50 2.00
N ALA A 95 -14.64 4.30 2.20
CA ALA A 95 -14.52 5.63 2.76
C ALA A 95 -14.35 5.60 4.27
N PHE A 96 -15.07 4.69 4.95
CA PHE A 96 -15.19 4.75 6.40
C PHE A 96 -14.98 3.37 7.08
N PRO A 97 -13.72 2.89 7.17
CA PRO A 97 -13.40 1.66 7.88
C PRO A 97 -13.37 1.87 9.39
N ARG A 98 -13.89 0.87 10.12
CA ARG A 98 -13.85 0.77 11.58
C ARG A 98 -12.93 -0.38 11.96
N PHE A 99 -12.04 -0.12 12.91
CA PHE A 99 -11.03 -1.08 13.36
C PHE A 99 -11.32 -1.55 14.78
N TYR A 100 -11.13 -2.84 14.99
CA TYR A 100 -11.26 -3.51 16.27
C TYR A 100 -9.95 -4.23 16.55
N ILE A 101 -9.40 -4.04 17.75
CA ILE A 101 -8.22 -4.76 18.22
C ILE A 101 -8.57 -5.49 19.51
N ARG A 102 -8.39 -6.82 19.52
CA ARG A 102 -8.80 -7.69 20.64
C ARG A 102 -10.28 -7.49 21.06
N GLY A 103 -11.15 -7.25 20.07
CA GLY A 103 -12.58 -6.99 20.28
C GLY A 103 -12.92 -5.55 20.70
N ILE A 104 -11.93 -4.69 20.93
CA ILE A 104 -12.15 -3.28 21.28
C ILE A 104 -12.24 -2.46 19.99
N GLY A 105 -13.42 -1.93 19.71
CA GLY A 105 -13.73 -1.06 18.58
C GLY A 105 -15.03 -0.30 18.86
N ASN A 106 -15.45 0.57 17.95
CA ASN A 106 -16.73 1.28 18.06
C ASN A 106 -17.51 1.07 16.77
N THR A 107 -18.73 0.53 16.89
CA THR A 107 -19.64 0.24 15.76
C THR A 107 -20.39 1.49 15.27
N ASP A 108 -20.34 2.59 16.01
CA ASP A 108 -20.97 3.85 15.62
C ASP A 108 -20.40 4.35 14.29
N PHE A 109 -21.27 4.97 13.51
CA PHE A 109 -20.98 5.56 12.22
C PHE A 109 -21.07 7.09 12.19
N ASP A 110 -21.33 7.72 13.34
CA ASP A 110 -21.17 9.16 13.49
C ASP A 110 -19.71 9.56 13.26
N LEU A 111 -19.50 10.58 12.42
CA LEU A 111 -18.18 11.15 12.14
C LEU A 111 -17.53 11.79 13.39
N ASN A 112 -18.31 12.07 14.43
CA ASN A 112 -17.86 12.62 15.70
C ASN A 112 -17.66 11.54 16.78
N ALA A 113 -18.00 10.28 16.50
CA ALA A 113 -17.79 9.20 17.45
C ALA A 113 -16.28 8.94 17.68
N SER A 114 -15.88 8.85 18.94
CA SER A 114 -14.52 8.46 19.30
C SER A 114 -14.32 6.97 19.03
N GLN A 115 -13.29 6.65 18.25
CA GLN A 115 -12.91 5.29 17.90
C GLN A 115 -11.77 4.85 18.83
N PRO A 116 -11.80 3.66 19.45
CA PRO A 116 -10.80 3.25 20.44
C PRO A 116 -9.51 2.69 19.82
N VAL A 117 -9.41 2.65 18.49
CA VAL A 117 -8.23 2.28 17.72
C VAL A 117 -7.82 3.45 16.84
N SER A 118 -6.61 3.96 17.05
CA SER A 118 -6.07 5.05 16.23
C SER A 118 -5.35 4.50 14.99
N LEU A 119 -5.48 5.24 13.90
CA LEU A 119 -4.71 5.00 12.69
C LEU A 119 -3.60 6.04 12.66
N VAL A 120 -2.35 5.62 12.58
CA VAL A 120 -1.21 6.52 12.51
C VAL A 120 -0.55 6.33 11.16
N TYR A 121 -0.21 7.42 10.50
CA TYR A 121 0.38 7.38 9.18
C TYR A 121 1.55 8.35 9.15
N ASP A 122 2.76 7.84 8.96
CA ASP A 122 4.00 8.63 9.06
C ASP A 122 4.04 9.48 10.34
N ASP A 123 3.74 8.85 11.48
CA ASP A 123 3.64 9.46 12.81
C ASP A 123 2.54 10.52 12.98
N VAL A 124 1.68 10.72 11.98
CA VAL A 124 0.52 11.62 12.05
C VAL A 124 -0.75 10.80 12.34
N PRO A 125 -1.48 11.08 13.42
CA PRO A 125 -2.72 10.37 13.72
C PRO A 125 -3.87 10.80 12.80
N TYR A 126 -4.43 9.84 12.08
CA TYR A 126 -5.61 9.98 11.23
C TYR A 126 -6.86 9.72 12.07
N GLU A 127 -7.19 10.68 12.94
CA GLU A 127 -8.33 10.58 13.85
C GLU A 127 -9.68 10.80 13.15
N SER A 128 -9.68 11.55 12.03
CA SER A 128 -10.90 11.70 11.24
C SER A 128 -11.33 10.33 10.72
N PRO A 129 -12.59 9.93 10.93
CA PRO A 129 -13.04 8.62 10.52
C PRO A 129 -12.89 8.40 8.98
N ILE A 130 -13.03 9.45 8.17
CA ILE A 130 -12.83 9.42 6.70
C ILE A 130 -11.36 9.21 6.32
N LEU A 131 -10.42 9.81 7.07
CA LEU A 131 -8.99 9.63 6.81
C LEU A 131 -8.53 8.20 7.07
N LYS A 132 -9.23 7.45 7.94
CA LYS A 132 -8.93 6.04 8.18
C LYS A 132 -9.11 5.15 6.95
N GLY A 133 -9.92 5.58 5.98
CA GLY A 133 -10.09 4.93 4.69
C GLY A 133 -8.99 5.25 3.68
N PHE A 134 -7.98 6.06 4.02
CA PHE A 134 -6.94 6.45 3.08
C PHE A 134 -6.23 5.19 2.53
N PRO A 135 -6.03 5.08 1.21
CA PRO A 135 -5.52 3.85 0.66
C PRO A 135 -4.08 3.60 1.08
N VAL A 136 -3.76 2.33 1.21
CA VAL A 136 -2.40 1.87 1.47
C VAL A 136 -1.70 1.77 0.13
N PHE A 137 -0.58 2.46 -0.08
CA PHE A 137 0.26 2.38 -1.29
C PHE A 137 1.62 2.97 -0.96
N ASP A 138 2.66 2.52 -1.66
CA ASP A 138 4.02 3.00 -1.49
C ASP A 138 4.46 3.06 -0.01
N ARG A 139 4.62 1.87 0.57
CA ARG A 139 4.85 1.65 2.01
C ARG A 139 6.15 0.91 2.24
N ASP A 140 6.77 1.21 3.36
CA ASP A 140 7.86 0.42 3.91
C ASP A 140 7.30 -0.72 4.77
N LYS A 141 6.44 -0.38 5.74
CA LYS A 141 5.85 -1.36 6.66
C LYS A 141 4.55 -0.91 7.29
N ILE A 142 3.87 -1.87 7.89
CA ILE A 142 2.68 -1.67 8.71
C ILE A 142 2.92 -2.32 10.06
N GLU A 143 2.75 -1.57 11.13
CA GLU A 143 2.90 -2.07 12.50
C GLU A 143 1.56 -1.96 13.24
N VAL A 144 1.12 -3.06 13.85
CA VAL A 144 -0.08 -3.08 14.69
C VAL A 144 0.33 -3.32 16.13
N LEU A 145 0.07 -2.33 16.98
CA LEU A 145 0.34 -2.38 18.40
C LEU A 145 -0.97 -2.69 19.12
N ARG A 146 -1.02 -3.82 19.83
CA ARG A 146 -2.25 -4.32 20.46
C ARG A 146 -2.28 -3.96 21.94
N GLY A 147 -3.36 -3.30 22.37
CA GLY A 147 -3.54 -2.80 23.73
C GLY A 147 -3.21 -1.31 23.87
N PRO A 148 -3.37 -0.72 25.06
CA PRO A 148 -3.31 0.73 25.25
C PRO A 148 -1.98 1.37 24.80
N GLN A 149 -2.07 2.42 23.96
CA GLN A 149 -0.90 3.17 23.45
C GLN A 149 -0.94 4.69 23.76
N GLY A 150 -1.62 5.07 24.84
CA GLY A 150 -1.93 6.48 25.10
C GLY A 150 -0.72 7.38 25.37
N THR A 151 0.38 6.80 25.87
CA THR A 151 1.57 7.55 26.28
C THR A 151 2.35 8.13 25.10
N LEU A 152 2.48 7.37 24.00
CA LEU A 152 3.28 7.77 22.83
C LEU A 152 2.44 8.31 21.68
N PHE A 153 1.19 7.85 21.55
CA PHE A 153 0.32 8.12 20.41
C PHE A 153 -0.92 8.95 20.77
N GLY A 154 -1.17 9.20 22.07
CA GLY A 154 -2.18 10.14 22.52
C GLY A 154 -3.58 9.55 22.63
N ARG A 155 -4.60 10.33 22.27
CA ARG A 155 -6.02 9.94 22.43
C ARG A 155 -6.40 8.79 21.50
N ASN A 156 -7.55 8.16 21.76
CA ASN A 156 -8.16 7.18 20.85
C ASN A 156 -7.34 5.89 20.64
N THR A 157 -6.48 5.53 21.59
CA THR A 157 -5.65 4.32 21.54
C THR A 157 -5.90 3.27 22.65
N PRO A 158 -7.04 3.18 23.37
CA PRO A 158 -7.20 2.15 24.41
C PRO A 158 -7.23 0.71 23.85
N GLY A 159 -7.68 0.51 22.61
CA GLY A 159 -7.59 -0.78 21.90
C GLY A 159 -6.24 -1.02 21.24
N GLY A 160 -5.54 0.06 20.86
CA GLY A 160 -4.23 0.04 20.23
C GLY A 160 -4.12 0.98 19.05
N ILE A 161 -3.10 0.77 18.21
CA ILE A 161 -2.89 1.53 16.99
C ILE A 161 -2.55 0.64 15.81
N ILE A 162 -2.84 1.14 14.61
CA ILE A 162 -2.36 0.62 13.34
C ILE A 162 -1.52 1.74 12.71
N LYS A 163 -0.21 1.51 12.62
CA LYS A 163 0.78 2.46 12.09
C LYS A 163 1.16 2.06 10.67
N PHE A 164 1.09 3.01 9.77
CA PHE A 164 1.52 2.90 8.38
C PHE A 164 2.74 3.78 8.16
N ASP A 165 3.83 3.18 7.70
CA ASP A 165 5.03 3.91 7.32
C ASP A 165 5.16 3.91 5.80
N SER A 166 5.15 5.11 5.20
CA SER A 166 5.48 5.31 3.79
C SER A 166 6.92 4.88 3.49
N ALA A 167 7.18 4.39 2.28
CA ALA A 167 8.54 4.41 1.76
C ALA A 167 9.03 5.88 1.74
N LYS A 168 10.18 6.15 2.35
CA LYS A 168 10.73 7.51 2.45
C LYS A 168 11.58 7.85 1.23
N PRO A 169 11.79 9.13 0.89
CA PRO A 169 12.77 9.50 -0.12
C PRO A 169 14.17 9.01 0.28
N THR A 170 14.92 8.50 -0.68
CA THR A 170 16.32 8.05 -0.50
C THR A 170 17.25 8.83 -1.42
N TYR A 171 18.57 8.73 -1.21
CA TYR A 171 19.55 9.35 -2.10
C TYR A 171 19.91 8.50 -3.33
N GLU A 172 19.14 7.44 -3.58
CA GLU A 172 19.30 6.56 -4.71
C GLU A 172 18.16 6.72 -5.70
N GLN A 173 18.46 6.70 -6.99
CA GLN A 173 17.40 6.74 -7.99
C GLN A 173 16.72 5.36 -8.08
N GLU A 174 15.44 5.32 -7.74
CA GLU A 174 14.63 4.10 -7.78
C GLU A 174 13.20 4.40 -8.21
N GLY A 175 12.45 3.37 -8.56
CA GLY A 175 11.05 3.51 -8.88
C GLY A 175 10.44 2.19 -9.31
N TYR A 176 9.13 2.14 -9.26
CA TYR A 176 8.37 0.97 -9.67
C TYR A 176 7.04 1.38 -10.28
N VAL A 177 6.50 0.48 -11.10
CA VAL A 177 5.12 0.53 -11.58
C VAL A 177 4.53 -0.86 -11.41
N ARG A 178 3.36 -0.94 -10.81
CA ARG A 178 2.58 -2.14 -10.60
C ARG A 178 1.22 -1.94 -11.26
N ALA A 179 0.83 -2.89 -12.10
CA ALA A 179 -0.48 -2.93 -12.71
C ALA A 179 -1.11 -4.30 -12.45
N ALA A 180 -2.40 -4.31 -12.12
CA ALA A 180 -3.19 -5.51 -12.00
C ALA A 180 -4.57 -5.31 -12.63
N TYR A 181 -5.09 -6.39 -13.19
CA TYR A 181 -6.42 -6.47 -13.77
C TYR A 181 -7.11 -7.74 -13.27
N GLY A 182 -8.39 -7.64 -12.89
CA GLY A 182 -9.10 -8.75 -12.25
C GLY A 182 -10.59 -8.76 -12.48
N ASN A 183 -11.29 -9.56 -11.66
CA ASN A 183 -12.74 -9.75 -11.75
C ASN A 183 -13.50 -8.41 -11.63
N TYR A 184 -14.70 -8.36 -12.21
CA TYR A 184 -15.55 -7.15 -12.22
C TYR A 184 -14.83 -5.93 -12.82
N ASN A 185 -13.99 -6.17 -13.85
CA ASN A 185 -13.18 -5.14 -14.51
C ASN A 185 -12.33 -4.33 -13.51
N THR A 186 -11.86 -4.99 -12.44
CA THR A 186 -11.00 -4.35 -11.43
C THR A 186 -9.68 -3.95 -12.08
N ARG A 187 -9.30 -2.68 -11.95
CA ARG A 187 -8.04 -2.11 -12.40
C ARG A 187 -7.32 -1.53 -11.20
N ASP A 188 -6.07 -1.91 -11.01
CA ASP A 188 -5.22 -1.41 -9.93
C ASP A 188 -3.88 -1.01 -10.54
N LEU A 189 -3.57 0.28 -10.49
CA LEU A 189 -2.33 0.85 -10.97
C LEU A 189 -1.68 1.62 -9.82
N GLU A 190 -0.48 1.22 -9.46
CA GLU A 190 0.31 1.85 -8.41
C GLU A 190 1.71 2.11 -8.95
N GLY A 191 2.34 3.19 -8.49
CA GLY A 191 3.73 3.42 -8.82
C GLY A 191 4.36 4.48 -7.95
N ALA A 192 5.68 4.45 -7.90
CA ALA A 192 6.47 5.46 -7.23
C ALA A 192 7.76 5.73 -8.01
N VAL A 193 8.28 6.94 -7.87
CA VAL A 193 9.59 7.32 -8.34
C VAL A 193 10.29 8.11 -7.25
N ASN A 194 11.54 7.77 -7.00
CA ASN A 194 12.43 8.48 -6.09
C ASN A 194 13.58 9.09 -6.89
N LEU A 195 13.85 10.37 -6.63
CA LEU A 195 14.86 11.14 -7.33
C LEU A 195 15.78 11.83 -6.31
N PRO A 196 17.08 11.53 -6.32
CA PRO A 196 18.07 12.35 -5.62
C PRO A 196 18.28 13.64 -6.42
N VAL A 197 17.70 14.74 -5.94
CA VAL A 197 17.78 16.06 -6.61
C VAL A 197 19.15 16.70 -6.36
N PHE A 198 19.61 16.65 -5.11
CA PHE A 198 20.98 16.99 -4.74
C PHE A 198 21.59 15.84 -3.95
N LYS A 199 22.78 15.44 -4.36
CA LYS A 199 23.47 14.28 -3.80
C LYS A 199 23.62 14.43 -2.28
N ASP A 200 23.09 13.43 -1.56
CA ASP A 200 23.15 13.32 -0.11
C ASP A 200 22.54 14.51 0.66
N GLU A 201 21.74 15.37 -0.02
CA GLU A 201 21.19 16.59 0.57
C GLU A 201 19.69 16.77 0.32
N LEU A 202 19.21 16.48 -0.89
CA LEU A 202 17.80 16.66 -1.25
C LEU A 202 17.30 15.48 -2.06
N ALA A 203 16.28 14.80 -1.55
CA ALA A 203 15.59 13.71 -2.23
C ALA A 203 14.09 13.98 -2.33
N VAL A 204 13.50 13.58 -3.45
CA VAL A 204 12.06 13.73 -3.70
C VAL A 204 11.49 12.38 -4.07
N ARG A 205 10.37 12.01 -3.44
CA ARG A 205 9.58 10.83 -3.80
C ARG A 205 8.18 11.24 -4.22
N LEU A 206 7.74 10.73 -5.37
CA LEU A 206 6.37 10.88 -5.85
C LEU A 206 5.77 9.50 -5.99
N SER A 207 4.60 9.27 -5.40
CA SER A 207 3.86 8.03 -5.54
C SER A 207 2.38 8.25 -5.78
N GLY A 208 1.76 7.29 -6.46
CA GLY A 208 0.38 7.38 -6.90
C GLY A 208 -0.30 6.02 -6.94
N LEU A 209 -1.62 6.08 -6.79
CA LEU A 209 -2.52 4.94 -6.84
C LEU A 209 -3.77 5.31 -7.64
N TYR A 210 -4.17 4.41 -8.54
CA TYR A 210 -5.45 4.40 -9.22
C TYR A 210 -6.07 3.02 -9.05
N GLN A 211 -7.28 2.98 -8.48
CA GLN A 211 -8.03 1.75 -8.28
C GLN A 211 -9.46 1.94 -8.73
N GLU A 212 -9.96 1.04 -9.57
CA GLU A 212 -11.32 1.09 -10.08
C GLU A 212 -11.90 -0.31 -10.11
N ARG A 213 -13.18 -0.45 -9.81
CA ARG A 213 -13.94 -1.68 -9.98
C ARG A 213 -15.39 -1.36 -10.32
N ASP A 214 -15.93 -2.11 -11.28
CA ASP A 214 -17.33 -1.99 -11.65
C ASP A 214 -18.22 -2.54 -10.54
N PRO A 215 -19.40 -1.93 -10.31
CA PRO A 215 -20.40 -2.51 -9.44
C PRO A 215 -20.86 -3.87 -9.99
N TYR A 216 -21.23 -4.77 -9.08
CA TYR A 216 -21.62 -6.14 -9.43
C TYR A 216 -22.74 -6.71 -8.56
N VAL A 217 -23.24 -5.90 -7.61
CA VAL A 217 -24.29 -6.30 -6.69
C VAL A 217 -25.61 -5.68 -7.13
N ASP A 218 -26.60 -6.54 -7.34
CA ASP A 218 -27.96 -6.16 -7.73
C ASP A 218 -28.75 -5.58 -6.56
N ASN A 219 -29.63 -4.63 -6.86
CA ASN A 219 -30.62 -4.14 -5.92
C ASN A 219 -31.93 -4.93 -6.08
N GLY A 220 -32.18 -5.87 -5.16
CA GLY A 220 -33.41 -6.67 -5.16
C GLY A 220 -34.70 -5.89 -4.91
N TYR A 221 -34.64 -4.67 -4.36
CA TYR A 221 -35.81 -3.82 -4.11
C TYR A 221 -36.19 -2.98 -5.34
N THR A 222 -35.21 -2.36 -6.01
CA THR A 222 -35.45 -1.54 -7.22
C THR A 222 -35.40 -2.36 -8.52
N GLY A 223 -34.81 -3.55 -8.50
CA GLY A 223 -34.57 -4.38 -9.67
C GLY A 223 -33.40 -3.91 -10.54
N GLU A 224 -32.64 -2.91 -10.09
CA GLU A 224 -31.44 -2.43 -10.77
C GLU A 224 -30.32 -3.47 -10.67
N LYS A 225 -29.72 -3.81 -11.81
CA LYS A 225 -28.57 -4.70 -11.88
C LYS A 225 -27.27 -3.95 -11.69
N ASP A 226 -26.26 -4.63 -11.15
CA ASP A 226 -24.89 -4.11 -11.03
C ASP A 226 -24.88 -2.70 -10.42
N ARG A 227 -25.58 -2.51 -9.29
CA ARG A 227 -25.81 -1.19 -8.68
C ARG A 227 -24.81 -0.85 -7.58
N TYR A 228 -24.33 -1.85 -6.84
CA TYR A 228 -23.51 -1.65 -5.63
C TYR A 228 -22.13 -2.32 -5.72
N GLU A 229 -21.27 -1.98 -4.76
CA GLU A 229 -19.89 -2.48 -4.59
C GLU A 229 -18.86 -2.04 -5.65
N GLY A 230 -19.24 -1.07 -6.48
CA GLY A 230 -18.33 -0.34 -7.37
C GLY A 230 -17.51 0.71 -6.62
N PHE A 231 -16.31 0.99 -7.11
CA PHE A 231 -15.48 2.08 -6.57
C PHE A 231 -14.50 2.63 -7.60
N LYS A 232 -14.07 3.86 -7.36
CA LYS A 232 -12.98 4.54 -8.02
C LYS A 232 -12.20 5.37 -7.00
N GLU A 233 -10.94 5.01 -6.81
CA GLU A 233 -10.05 5.63 -5.84
C GLU A 233 -8.78 6.11 -6.54
N ILE A 234 -8.46 7.38 -6.35
CA ILE A 234 -7.24 8.01 -6.84
C ILE A 234 -6.55 8.63 -5.64
N ALA A 235 -5.28 8.30 -5.43
CA ALA A 235 -4.49 8.91 -4.38
C ALA A 235 -3.08 9.22 -4.87
N GLY A 236 -2.50 10.26 -4.29
CA GLY A 236 -1.14 10.69 -4.59
C GLY A 236 -0.43 11.13 -3.31
N ARG A 237 0.88 10.93 -3.31
CA ARG A 237 1.78 11.41 -2.26
C ARG A 237 3.03 12.02 -2.89
N GLY A 238 3.38 13.22 -2.44
CA GLY A 238 4.66 13.84 -2.71
C GLY A 238 5.43 14.04 -1.42
N GLN A 239 6.71 13.71 -1.42
CA GLN A 239 7.59 13.80 -0.26
C GLN A 239 8.89 14.49 -0.66
N ILE A 240 9.38 15.38 0.19
CA ILE A 240 10.66 16.08 0.01
C ILE A 240 11.47 15.89 1.29
N LEU A 241 12.62 15.21 1.18
CA LEU A 241 13.58 15.04 2.24
C LEU A 241 14.75 15.99 2.02
N PHE A 242 15.07 16.79 3.03
CA PHE A 242 16.18 17.72 3.03
C PHE A 242 17.09 17.45 4.24
N THR A 243 18.34 17.08 3.99
CA THR A 243 19.40 16.88 5.00
C THR A 243 20.64 17.69 4.63
N PRO A 244 20.74 18.96 5.03
CA PRO A 244 21.90 19.79 4.71
C PRO A 244 23.17 19.21 5.32
N HIS A 245 24.23 19.19 4.51
CA HIS A 245 25.55 18.68 4.89
C HIS A 245 26.05 19.29 6.21
N ASP A 246 26.66 18.45 7.04
CA ASP A 246 27.39 18.85 8.26
C ASP A 246 26.59 19.57 9.36
N THR A 247 25.25 19.56 9.29
CA THR A 247 24.40 20.20 10.31
C THR A 247 23.72 19.23 11.29
N GLY A 248 23.64 17.93 10.92
CA GLY A 248 22.82 16.94 11.65
C GLY A 248 21.32 17.20 11.57
N PHE A 249 20.88 18.16 10.75
CA PHE A 249 19.48 18.50 10.55
C PHE A 249 18.84 17.61 9.48
N SER A 250 17.58 17.23 9.69
CA SER A 250 16.76 16.53 8.71
C SER A 250 15.33 17.08 8.75
N ALA A 251 14.78 17.37 7.57
CA ALA A 251 13.39 17.78 7.40
C ALA A 251 12.72 16.94 6.32
N LEU A 252 11.53 16.41 6.63
CA LEU A 252 10.68 15.69 5.70
C LEU A 252 9.34 16.40 5.55
N LEU A 253 9.05 16.90 4.35
CA LEU A 253 7.76 17.47 3.99
C LEU A 253 6.94 16.43 3.22
N ASN A 254 5.67 16.25 3.58
CA ASN A 254 4.74 15.31 2.94
C ASN A 254 3.46 16.03 2.50
N PHE A 255 3.02 15.79 1.26
CA PHE A 255 1.76 16.27 0.71
C PHE A 255 0.94 15.11 0.17
N HIS A 256 -0.28 14.93 0.69
CA HIS A 256 -1.15 13.81 0.35
C HIS A 256 -2.44 14.33 -0.28
N ALA A 257 -2.89 13.71 -1.36
CA ALA A 257 -4.18 13.98 -1.98
C ALA A 257 -4.92 12.68 -2.26
N ARG A 258 -6.25 12.70 -2.10
CA ARG A 258 -7.12 11.57 -2.37
C ARG A 258 -8.44 12.06 -2.94
N SER A 259 -8.95 11.32 -3.93
CA SER A 259 -10.33 11.32 -4.37
C SER A 259 -10.85 9.89 -4.26
N ASN A 260 -12.01 9.73 -3.65
CA ASN A 260 -12.66 8.44 -3.51
C ASN A 260 -14.13 8.61 -3.86
N ASP A 261 -14.55 7.92 -4.91
CA ASP A 261 -15.93 7.77 -5.32
C ASP A 261 -16.27 6.28 -5.22
N GLY A 262 -17.32 5.92 -4.52
CA GLY A 262 -17.62 4.52 -4.30
C GLY A 262 -18.96 4.33 -3.65
N ASP A 263 -19.64 3.26 -4.07
CA ASP A 263 -20.94 2.92 -3.54
C ASP A 263 -20.83 2.33 -2.13
N ALA A 264 -21.95 2.37 -1.42
CA ALA A 264 -22.11 1.58 -0.21
C ALA A 264 -21.87 0.10 -0.52
N ARG A 265 -21.30 -0.60 0.46
CA ARG A 265 -20.99 -2.02 0.39
C ARG A 265 -21.81 -2.74 1.46
N LEU A 266 -22.39 -3.87 1.10
CA LEU A 266 -23.17 -4.72 2.01
C LEU A 266 -22.25 -5.50 2.96
#